data_AF-A0A1S1EUI3-F1
#
_entry.id   AF-A0A1S1EUI3-F1
#
_cell.length_a   1.000
_cell.length_b   1.000
_cell.length_c   1.000
_cell.angle_alpha   90.00
_cell.angle_beta   90.00
_cell.angle_gamma   90.00
#
_symmetry.space_group_name_H-M   'P 1'
#
loop_
_entity.id
_entity.type
_entity.pdbx_description
1 polymer ?
#
loop_
_entity_poly.entity_id
_entity_poly.type
_entity_poly.pdbx_seq_one_letter_code
_entity_poly.pdbx_strand_id
1 'polypeptide(L)'
;MNTKSLDASRTRTRIAASLCLALGLALGACSSDSSSDSAAALSMKTDSTAGTSDLSSSSSSSTSSSAAAQTTMDDDAAPEGDFNSSSAEAAPSDGAYLGIQDVRVGSHDGYDRIVFELTGEGTPGYFVRYEDVPTQQGSGKPISVDGTAKLVIDLRGMGYPFDFQMEDFPSDSVKPTSTSVIKEVVGAGTFEGQTQYVVGLKGDKTPFKVFSLSNPNRLVIDFQSK
;
A
#
# COMPACT_ATOMS: atom_id res chain seq x y z
N MET A 1 68.38 7.74 21.02
CA MET A 1 66.95 8.08 21.08
C MET A 1 66.32 7.36 22.26
N ASN A 2 65.75 8.16 23.18
CA ASN A 2 64.67 7.94 24.16
C ASN A 2 64.48 6.58 24.84
N THR A 3 64.15 6.41 26.12
CA THR A 3 64.04 7.24 27.36
C THR A 3 63.77 6.23 28.50
N LYS A 4 64.18 6.59 29.72
CA LYS A 4 63.95 5.89 31.01
C LYS A 4 62.47 5.65 31.34
N SER A 5 62.20 4.69 32.25
CA SER A 5 61.48 4.86 33.55
C SER A 5 60.64 3.60 33.89
N LEU A 6 61.08 2.77 34.85
CA LEU A 6 60.67 2.63 36.27
C LEU A 6 59.37 1.86 36.55
N ASP A 7 59.56 0.67 37.14
CA ASP A 7 58.95 0.10 38.36
C ASP A 7 57.50 0.44 38.74
N ALA A 8 56.64 -0.59 38.85
CA ALA A 8 56.00 -1.02 40.11
C ALA A 8 54.71 -1.82 39.86
N SER A 9 54.63 -2.99 40.50
CA SER A 9 53.54 -3.37 41.41
C SER A 9 53.22 -4.87 41.32
N ARG A 10 53.49 -5.56 42.42
CA ARG A 10 53.05 -6.92 42.72
C ARG A 10 51.57 -6.89 43.12
N THR A 11 50.78 -7.79 42.56
CA THR A 11 49.55 -8.24 43.23
C THR A 11 49.41 -9.75 43.10
N ARG A 12 49.62 -10.45 44.22
CA ARG A 12 49.23 -11.84 44.43
C ARG A 12 47.74 -11.84 44.78
N THR A 13 46.92 -12.61 44.06
CA THR A 13 45.55 -12.88 44.51
C THR A 13 45.21 -14.35 44.29
N ARG A 14 44.55 -14.89 45.31
CA ARG A 14 44.45 -16.30 45.68
C ARG A 14 43.37 -17.03 44.89
N ILE A 15 43.61 -18.32 44.67
CA ILE A 15 42.60 -19.32 44.30
C ILE A 15 41.63 -19.48 45.48
N ALA A 16 40.32 -19.35 45.22
CA ALA A 16 39.27 -19.90 46.06
C ALA A 16 38.08 -20.28 45.17
N ALA A 17 37.83 -21.58 45.05
CA ALA A 17 36.62 -22.14 44.48
C ALA A 17 35.48 -22.02 45.50
N SER A 18 34.28 -21.63 45.07
CA SER A 18 33.03 -21.92 45.78
C SER A 18 31.86 -21.89 44.80
N LEU A 19 31.24 -23.07 44.71
CA LEU A 19 30.03 -23.43 44.00
C LEU A 19 28.81 -22.98 44.82
N CYS A 20 27.88 -22.20 44.25
CA CYS A 20 26.51 -22.12 44.73
C CYS A 20 25.55 -21.72 43.59
N LEU A 21 24.61 -22.64 43.34
CA LEU A 21 23.37 -22.53 42.58
C LEU A 21 22.56 -21.27 42.96
N ALA A 22 22.00 -20.57 41.98
CA ALA A 22 20.56 -20.27 41.93
C ALA A 22 20.20 -19.50 40.64
N LEU A 23 19.29 -20.11 39.89
CA LEU A 23 18.49 -19.55 38.82
C LEU A 23 17.75 -18.28 39.27
N GLY A 24 17.75 -17.26 38.42
CA GLY A 24 16.93 -16.07 38.62
C GLY A 24 17.18 -14.94 37.63
N LEU A 25 17.32 -15.23 36.33
CA LEU A 25 17.22 -14.17 35.32
C LEU A 25 15.73 -13.91 35.05
N ALA A 26 15.15 -13.00 35.82
CA ALA A 26 13.98 -12.28 35.36
C ALA A 26 14.44 -11.23 34.35
N LEU A 27 14.65 -11.65 33.09
CA LEU A 27 14.57 -10.72 31.97
C LEU A 27 13.10 -10.34 31.86
N GLY A 28 12.74 -9.20 32.44
CA GLY A 28 11.56 -8.46 32.02
C GLY A 28 11.78 -8.12 30.56
N ALA A 29 11.32 -9.00 29.67
CA ALA A 29 11.09 -8.66 28.29
C ALA A 29 10.07 -7.51 28.33
N CYS A 30 10.55 -6.29 28.12
CA CYS A 30 9.72 -5.30 27.49
C CYS A 30 9.37 -5.90 26.12
N SER A 31 8.24 -6.60 26.05
CA SER A 31 7.49 -6.60 24.81
C SER A 31 7.15 -5.14 24.57
N SER A 32 8.02 -4.48 23.83
CA SER A 32 7.59 -3.36 23.00
C SER A 32 6.54 -3.97 22.10
N ASP A 33 5.28 -3.86 22.53
CA ASP A 33 4.14 -3.96 21.64
C ASP A 33 4.34 -2.79 20.67
N SER A 34 5.16 -3.02 19.65
CA SER A 34 5.09 -2.27 18.42
C SER A 34 3.77 -2.67 17.80
N SER A 35 2.68 -2.15 18.37
CA SER A 35 1.45 -1.95 17.64
C SER A 35 1.88 -1.09 16.47
N SER A 36 2.19 -1.73 15.34
CA SER A 36 2.14 -1.03 14.06
C SER A 36 0.77 -0.38 14.06
N ASP A 37 0.73 0.94 14.21
CA ASP A 37 -0.46 1.75 13.97
C ASP A 37 -0.77 1.49 12.50
N SER A 38 -1.52 0.41 12.22
CA SER A 38 -1.99 0.10 10.88
C SER A 38 -2.93 1.23 10.51
N ALA A 39 -2.37 2.23 9.84
CA ALA A 39 -3.10 3.38 9.37
C ALA A 39 -4.27 2.89 8.50
N ALA A 40 -5.45 3.41 8.80
CA ALA A 40 -6.67 3.00 8.13
C ALA A 40 -6.56 3.21 6.61
N ALA A 41 -6.83 2.16 5.84
CA ALA A 41 -6.94 2.22 4.38
C ALA A 41 -8.32 2.74 3.99
N LEU A 42 -8.40 3.56 2.95
CA LEU A 42 -9.64 3.82 2.24
C LEU A 42 -9.70 2.92 1.00
N SER A 43 -10.76 2.12 0.90
CA SER A 43 -11.03 1.24 -0.24
C SER A 43 -11.94 1.94 -1.25
N MET A 44 -11.68 1.69 -2.54
CA MET A 44 -12.57 2.06 -3.65
C MET A 44 -13.78 1.14 -3.79
N LYS A 45 -13.77 -0.03 -3.14
CA LYS A 45 -14.90 -0.93 -3.14
C LYS A 45 -16.01 -0.28 -2.31
N THR A 46 -17.16 -0.02 -2.95
CA THR A 46 -18.37 0.37 -2.23
C THR A 46 -18.79 -0.81 -1.34
N ASP A 47 -18.70 -0.65 -0.03
CA ASP A 47 -19.41 -1.53 0.88
C ASP A 47 -20.90 -1.33 0.59
N SER A 48 -21.54 -2.33 0.02
CA SER A 48 -22.98 -2.33 -0.20
C SER A 48 -23.70 -2.52 1.14
N THR A 49 -23.60 -1.52 2.00
CA THR A 49 -24.51 -1.31 3.13
C THR A 49 -25.24 0.02 2.96
N ALA A 50 -25.94 0.18 1.83
CA ALA A 50 -26.99 1.17 1.72
C ALA A 50 -28.28 0.58 2.30
N GLY A 51 -28.68 1.12 3.44
CA GLY A 51 -29.85 0.72 4.21
C GLY A 51 -31.15 0.79 3.38
N THR A 52 -31.87 -0.31 3.46
CA THR A 52 -33.33 -0.35 3.28
C THR A 52 -33.98 0.77 4.10
N SER A 53 -34.76 1.62 3.42
CA SER A 53 -35.81 2.39 4.08
C SER A 53 -37.08 1.55 3.99
N ASP A 54 -37.32 0.77 5.05
CA ASP A 54 -38.51 -0.06 5.20
C ASP A 54 -39.80 0.78 5.24
N LEU A 55 -40.82 0.31 4.52
CA LEU A 55 -42.20 0.33 5.00
C LEU A 55 -42.75 -1.11 4.98
N SER A 56 -42.65 -1.75 6.16
CA SER A 56 -43.54 -2.75 6.75
C SER A 56 -44.02 -3.95 5.90
N SER A 57 -43.52 -5.16 6.21
CA SER A 57 -44.20 -6.14 7.10
C SER A 57 -43.66 -7.58 6.95
N SER A 58 -43.41 -8.21 8.10
CA SER A 58 -43.38 -9.65 8.39
C SER A 58 -42.04 -10.43 8.29
N SER A 59 -41.42 -10.57 9.47
CA SER A 59 -40.78 -11.77 10.05
C SER A 59 -39.72 -12.54 9.25
N SER A 60 -38.47 -12.42 9.68
CA SER A 60 -37.79 -13.48 10.47
C SER A 60 -36.40 -13.01 10.91
N SER A 61 -36.09 -13.26 12.17
CA SER A 61 -34.85 -12.90 12.85
C SER A 61 -33.68 -13.76 12.37
N SER A 62 -32.61 -13.11 11.89
CA SER A 62 -31.25 -13.61 12.06
C SER A 62 -30.32 -12.44 12.36
N THR A 63 -29.80 -12.45 13.58
CA THR A 63 -28.77 -11.52 14.06
C THR A 63 -27.44 -11.93 13.44
N SER A 64 -27.05 -11.23 12.38
CA SER A 64 -25.67 -11.27 11.88
C SER A 64 -25.07 -9.90 12.08
N SER A 65 -24.31 -9.79 13.17
CA SER A 65 -23.41 -8.68 13.41
C SER A 65 -22.35 -8.73 12.31
N SER A 66 -22.56 -7.99 11.23
CA SER A 66 -21.53 -7.80 10.21
C SER A 66 -20.54 -6.79 10.77
N ALA A 67 -19.47 -7.31 11.37
CA ALA A 67 -18.28 -6.54 11.64
C ALA A 67 -17.84 -5.92 10.31
N ALA A 68 -17.88 -4.60 10.22
CA ALA A 68 -17.25 -3.87 9.13
C ALA A 68 -15.80 -4.36 9.05
N ALA A 69 -15.44 -5.00 7.92
CA ALA A 69 -14.08 -5.46 7.70
C ALA A 69 -13.19 -4.22 7.70
N GLN A 70 -12.43 -4.03 8.77
CA GLN A 70 -11.28 -3.14 8.74
C GLN A 70 -10.33 -3.68 7.67
N THR A 71 -10.33 -3.04 6.51
CA THR A 71 -9.30 -3.26 5.50
C THR A 71 -8.01 -2.67 6.06
N THR A 72 -7.16 -3.55 6.58
CA THR A 72 -5.81 -3.17 7.01
C THR A 72 -4.99 -2.84 5.78
N MET A 73 -4.23 -1.74 5.82
CA MET A 73 -3.22 -1.50 4.81
C MET A 73 -2.14 -2.58 4.88
N ASP A 74 -1.71 -3.04 3.71
CA ASP A 74 -0.60 -3.97 3.58
C ASP A 74 0.71 -3.25 3.92
N ASP A 75 1.44 -3.75 4.92
CA ASP A 75 2.72 -3.17 5.41
C ASP A 75 3.95 -3.93 4.86
N ASP A 76 3.77 -4.66 3.74
CA ASP A 76 4.87 -5.29 3.02
C ASP A 76 5.91 -4.23 2.60
N ALA A 77 7.18 -4.50 2.91
CA ALA A 77 8.27 -3.60 2.60
C ALA A 77 8.48 -3.48 1.09
N ALA A 78 8.68 -2.24 0.60
CA ALA A 78 9.09 -2.02 -0.77
C ALA A 78 10.48 -2.65 -1.02
N PRO A 79 10.76 -3.15 -2.24
CA PRO A 79 12.09 -3.64 -2.59
C PRO A 79 13.14 -2.54 -2.45
N GLU A 80 14.42 -2.89 -2.27
CA GLU A 80 15.53 -1.92 -2.17
C GLU A 80 15.56 -0.94 -3.37
N GLY A 81 16.03 0.28 -3.12
CA GLY A 81 16.21 1.33 -4.13
C GLY A 81 15.54 2.66 -3.79
N ASP A 82 15.92 3.71 -4.51
CA ASP A 82 15.46 5.07 -4.23
C ASP A 82 14.09 5.36 -4.86
N PHE A 83 13.32 6.23 -4.18
CA PHE A 83 12.16 6.86 -4.80
C PHE A 83 12.62 7.80 -5.92
N ASN A 84 11.87 7.85 -7.01
CA ASN A 84 12.16 8.77 -8.12
C ASN A 84 10.88 9.29 -8.77
N SER A 85 10.98 10.39 -9.53
CA SER A 85 9.83 11.01 -10.21
C SER A 85 9.79 10.73 -11.71
N SER A 86 10.61 9.80 -12.21
CA SER A 86 10.65 9.38 -13.61
C SER A 86 9.53 8.38 -13.90
N SER A 87 9.23 8.16 -15.18
CA SER A 87 8.27 7.12 -15.56
C SER A 87 8.76 5.72 -15.17
N ALA A 88 7.84 4.84 -14.79
CA ALA A 88 8.12 3.43 -14.50
C ALA A 88 7.27 2.52 -15.40
N GLU A 89 7.85 1.43 -15.89
CA GLU A 89 7.17 0.50 -16.80
C GLU A 89 7.57 -0.94 -16.55
N ALA A 90 6.61 -1.86 -16.69
CA ALA A 90 6.84 -3.29 -16.78
C ALA A 90 5.85 -3.92 -17.77
N ALA A 91 6.31 -4.94 -18.49
CA ALA A 91 5.43 -5.74 -19.35
C ALA A 91 4.62 -6.72 -18.50
N PRO A 92 3.35 -7.01 -18.86
CA PRO A 92 2.62 -8.11 -18.25
C PRO A 92 3.27 -9.46 -18.60
N SER A 93 3.00 -10.48 -17.80
CA SER A 93 3.37 -11.85 -18.18
C SER A 93 2.60 -12.30 -19.43
N ASP A 94 3.14 -13.29 -20.15
CA ASP A 94 2.41 -13.91 -21.26
C ASP A 94 1.08 -14.50 -20.75
N GLY A 95 0.01 -14.29 -21.53
CA GLY A 95 -1.35 -14.70 -21.17
C GLY A 95 -1.96 -14.02 -19.94
N ALA A 96 -1.39 -12.92 -19.41
CA ALA A 96 -1.97 -12.21 -18.27
C ALA A 96 -3.41 -11.77 -18.56
N TYR A 97 -4.32 -12.11 -17.63
CA TYR A 97 -5.72 -11.75 -17.68
C TYR A 97 -6.22 -11.50 -16.26
N LEU A 98 -6.18 -10.23 -15.85
CA LEU A 98 -6.43 -9.84 -14.47
C LEU A 98 -7.56 -8.82 -14.38
N GLY A 99 -8.22 -8.76 -13.22
CA GLY A 99 -9.23 -7.78 -12.89
C GLY A 99 -8.90 -7.03 -11.60
N ILE A 100 -9.34 -5.78 -11.47
CA ILE A 100 -9.17 -4.97 -10.24
C ILE A 100 -10.14 -5.44 -9.16
N GLN A 101 -9.65 -6.17 -8.16
CA GLN A 101 -10.47 -6.62 -7.05
C GLN A 101 -10.81 -5.49 -6.08
N ASP A 102 -9.82 -4.66 -5.77
CA ASP A 102 -9.93 -3.53 -4.87
C ASP A 102 -8.80 -2.53 -5.15
N VAL A 103 -9.02 -1.27 -4.80
CA VAL A 103 -7.98 -0.23 -4.79
C VAL A 103 -7.99 0.41 -3.41
N ARG A 104 -6.89 0.26 -2.68
CA ARG A 104 -6.72 0.80 -1.34
C ARG A 104 -5.76 1.98 -1.35
N VAL A 105 -6.08 3.03 -0.59
CA VAL A 105 -5.23 4.23 -0.44
C VAL A 105 -5.06 4.57 1.04
N GLY A 106 -3.83 4.85 1.47
CA GLY A 106 -3.50 4.95 2.88
C GLY A 106 -2.13 5.58 3.12
N SER A 107 -1.85 5.90 4.37
CA SER A 107 -0.60 6.56 4.79
C SER A 107 0.24 5.60 5.63
N HIS A 108 1.55 5.69 5.55
CA HIS A 108 2.53 4.95 6.35
C HIS A 108 3.62 5.93 6.82
N ASP A 109 4.52 5.47 7.69
CA ASP A 109 5.68 6.27 8.07
C ASP A 109 6.61 6.48 6.87
N GLY A 110 6.75 7.74 6.43
CA GLY A 110 7.61 8.13 5.31
C GLY A 110 7.05 7.88 3.90
N TYR A 111 5.84 7.32 3.75
CA TYR A 111 5.17 7.24 2.44
C TYR A 111 3.64 7.15 2.52
N ASP A 112 2.95 7.59 1.46
CA ASP A 112 1.57 7.19 1.19
C ASP A 112 1.54 6.05 0.17
N ARG A 113 0.59 5.12 0.29
CA ARG A 113 0.51 3.91 -0.52
C ARG A 113 -0.81 3.82 -1.27
N ILE A 114 -0.74 3.40 -2.53
CA ILE A 114 -1.87 2.86 -3.31
C ILE A 114 -1.61 1.38 -3.57
N VAL A 115 -2.59 0.54 -3.28
CA VAL A 115 -2.57 -0.89 -3.60
C VAL A 115 -3.69 -1.20 -4.57
N PHE A 116 -3.36 -1.69 -5.75
CA PHE A 116 -4.31 -2.34 -6.65
C PHE A 116 -4.26 -3.84 -6.38
N GLU A 117 -5.27 -4.36 -5.70
CA GLU A 117 -5.44 -5.80 -5.53
C GLU A 117 -6.06 -6.40 -6.78
N LEU A 118 -5.48 -7.50 -7.26
CA LEU A 118 -5.81 -8.09 -8.54
C LEU A 118 -6.27 -9.54 -8.37
N THR A 119 -7.29 -9.90 -9.14
CA THR A 119 -7.74 -11.28 -9.35
C THR A 119 -7.39 -11.74 -10.77
N GLY A 120 -7.53 -13.03 -11.05
CA GLY A 120 -7.21 -13.63 -12.35
C GLY A 120 -5.81 -14.25 -12.42
N GLU A 121 -5.29 -14.45 -13.63
CA GLU A 121 -4.06 -15.18 -13.88
C GLU A 121 -2.95 -14.29 -14.47
N GLY A 122 -1.69 -14.62 -14.14
CA GLY A 122 -0.50 -13.91 -14.61
C GLY A 122 0.00 -12.82 -13.65
N THR A 123 0.94 -12.01 -14.12
CA THR A 123 1.50 -10.84 -13.41
C THR A 123 1.15 -9.57 -14.18
N PRO A 124 0.66 -8.51 -13.51
CA PRO A 124 0.30 -7.27 -14.19
C PRO A 124 1.53 -6.61 -14.80
N GLY A 125 1.34 -6.01 -15.97
CA GLY A 125 2.23 -4.95 -16.44
C GLY A 125 1.73 -3.59 -15.96
N TYR A 126 2.55 -2.57 -16.13
CA TYR A 126 2.14 -1.19 -15.82
C TYR A 126 2.92 -0.17 -16.65
N PHE A 127 2.35 1.02 -16.78
CA PHE A 127 3.07 2.22 -17.17
C PHE A 127 2.60 3.41 -16.33
N VAL A 128 3.53 3.96 -15.56
CA VAL A 128 3.26 5.00 -14.58
C VAL A 128 4.05 6.25 -14.95
N ARG A 129 3.37 7.39 -15.09
CA ARG A 129 4.00 8.64 -15.54
C ARG A 129 3.23 9.87 -15.08
N TYR A 130 3.94 10.99 -14.98
CA TYR A 130 3.31 12.30 -14.77
C TYR A 130 2.79 12.87 -16.09
N GLU A 131 1.57 13.41 -16.07
CA GLU A 131 0.98 14.16 -17.19
C GLU A 131 0.41 15.49 -16.70
N ASP A 132 0.52 16.53 -17.53
CA ASP A 132 -0.04 17.84 -17.19
C ASP A 132 -1.57 17.86 -17.36
N VAL A 133 -2.06 17.16 -18.39
CA VAL A 133 -3.49 17.02 -18.70
C VAL A 133 -3.79 15.55 -19.02
N PRO A 134 -4.13 14.74 -18.00
CA PRO A 134 -4.52 13.35 -18.19
C PRO A 134 -5.74 13.25 -19.11
N THR A 135 -5.71 12.30 -20.05
CA THR A 135 -6.82 12.06 -20.98
C THR A 135 -7.23 10.59 -20.98
N GLN A 136 -8.53 10.35 -21.14
CA GLN A 136 -9.10 9.01 -21.16
C GLN A 136 -8.71 8.28 -22.44
N GLN A 137 -8.33 7.01 -22.28
CA GLN A 137 -8.05 6.11 -23.40
C GLN A 137 -9.25 5.98 -24.35
N GLY A 138 -8.97 5.85 -25.65
CA GLY A 138 -9.98 5.76 -26.71
C GLY A 138 -10.66 7.10 -27.05
N SER A 139 -11.22 7.81 -26.06
CA SER A 139 -11.98 9.05 -26.29
C SER A 139 -11.11 10.31 -26.39
N GLY A 140 -9.95 10.33 -25.72
CA GLY A 140 -9.04 11.48 -25.63
C GLY A 140 -9.58 12.64 -24.79
N LYS A 141 -10.72 12.46 -24.10
CA LYS A 141 -11.30 13.52 -23.26
C LYS A 141 -10.47 13.73 -22.00
N PRO A 142 -10.27 14.97 -21.52
CA PRO A 142 -9.58 15.22 -20.26
C PRO A 142 -10.27 14.54 -19.08
N ILE A 143 -9.47 14.00 -18.16
CA ILE A 143 -9.93 13.42 -16.89
C ILE A 143 -9.81 14.48 -15.81
N SER A 144 -10.92 14.82 -15.16
CA SER A 144 -10.92 15.75 -14.03
C SER A 144 -10.49 15.02 -12.76
N VAL A 145 -9.46 15.55 -12.10
CA VAL A 145 -8.96 15.05 -10.82
C VAL A 145 -8.38 16.24 -10.05
N ASP A 146 -8.56 16.28 -8.74
CA ASP A 146 -8.08 17.32 -7.84
C ASP A 146 -6.56 17.23 -7.64
N GLY A 147 -5.92 18.33 -7.24
CA GLY A 147 -4.49 18.35 -6.90
C GLY A 147 -3.63 19.10 -7.91
N THR A 148 -2.33 19.23 -7.64
CA THR A 148 -1.40 20.01 -8.45
C THR A 148 -0.75 19.13 -9.52
N ALA A 149 0.04 18.12 -9.12
CA ALA A 149 0.60 17.15 -10.06
C ALA A 149 -0.33 15.95 -10.29
N LYS A 150 -0.36 15.43 -11.54
CA LYS A 150 -1.16 14.24 -11.90
C LYS A 150 -0.28 13.09 -12.34
N LEU A 151 -0.45 11.94 -11.71
CA LEU A 151 0.21 10.69 -12.09
C LEU A 151 -0.81 9.77 -12.76
N VAL A 152 -0.56 9.38 -14.01
CA VAL A 152 -1.34 8.39 -14.74
C VAL A 152 -0.73 7.01 -14.52
N ILE A 153 -1.59 6.04 -14.23
CA ILE A 153 -1.25 4.63 -14.01
C ILE A 153 -2.08 3.81 -14.99
N ASP A 154 -1.43 3.27 -16.01
CA ASP A 154 -2.06 2.30 -16.92
C ASP A 154 -1.63 0.88 -16.48
N LEU A 155 -2.52 0.12 -15.86
CA LEU A 155 -2.32 -1.30 -15.57
C LEU A 155 -2.52 -2.10 -16.85
N ARG A 156 -1.67 -3.08 -17.14
CA ARG A 156 -1.66 -3.83 -18.41
C ARG A 156 -1.83 -5.33 -18.18
N GLY A 157 -2.43 -6.01 -19.16
CA GLY A 157 -2.83 -7.43 -19.04
C GLY A 157 -4.18 -7.58 -18.34
N MET A 158 -5.03 -6.55 -18.45
CA MET A 158 -6.32 -6.48 -17.78
C MET A 158 -7.42 -7.05 -18.67
N GLY A 159 -8.35 -7.80 -18.09
CA GLY A 159 -9.65 -8.08 -18.69
C GLY A 159 -10.69 -7.00 -18.33
N TYR A 160 -11.89 -7.09 -18.89
CA TYR A 160 -12.94 -6.16 -18.52
C TYR A 160 -13.56 -6.53 -17.17
N PRO A 161 -14.06 -5.56 -16.38
CA PRO A 161 -14.65 -5.85 -15.06
C PRO A 161 -15.75 -6.92 -15.08
N PHE A 162 -16.58 -6.94 -16.13
CA PHE A 162 -17.65 -7.94 -16.27
C PHE A 162 -17.15 -9.37 -16.42
N ASP A 163 -15.92 -9.59 -16.90
CA ASP A 163 -15.33 -10.93 -17.00
C ASP A 163 -15.03 -11.52 -15.62
N PHE A 164 -14.87 -10.65 -14.62
CA PHE A 164 -14.57 -11.02 -13.24
C PHE A 164 -15.77 -10.82 -12.30
N GLN A 165 -16.97 -10.57 -12.85
CA GLN A 165 -18.18 -10.26 -12.06
C GLN A 165 -17.98 -9.06 -11.13
N MET A 166 -17.22 -8.06 -11.59
CA MET A 166 -16.96 -6.82 -10.86
C MET A 166 -17.66 -5.65 -11.54
N GLU A 167 -18.08 -4.69 -10.73
CA GLU A 167 -18.57 -3.41 -11.24
C GLU A 167 -17.42 -2.66 -11.93
N ASP A 168 -17.78 -1.81 -12.89
CA ASP A 168 -16.80 -0.96 -13.56
C ASP A 168 -16.27 0.07 -12.55
N PHE A 169 -14.99 -0.07 -12.16
CA PHE A 169 -14.32 0.86 -11.25
C PHE A 169 -13.94 2.13 -12.06
N PRO A 170 -14.45 3.35 -11.75
CA PRO A 170 -15.51 3.74 -10.83
C PRO A 170 -16.63 4.57 -11.50
N SER A 171 -17.76 4.67 -10.79
CA SER A 171 -18.65 5.84 -10.83
C SER A 171 -18.22 6.97 -9.88
N ASP A 172 -17.42 6.70 -8.83
CA ASP A 172 -16.93 7.70 -7.85
C ASP A 172 -15.42 7.60 -7.52
N SER A 173 -14.77 8.74 -7.30
CA SER A 173 -13.34 8.82 -6.93
C SER A 173 -13.08 8.66 -5.43
N VAL A 174 -11.84 8.31 -5.06
CA VAL A 174 -11.40 8.24 -3.65
C VAL A 174 -10.59 9.47 -3.26
N LYS A 175 -10.98 10.12 -2.16
CA LYS A 175 -10.34 11.34 -1.62
C LYS A 175 -9.86 11.13 -0.19
N PRO A 176 -8.64 10.61 0.01
CA PRO A 176 -8.12 10.34 1.34
C PRO A 176 -7.80 11.62 2.12
N THR A 177 -8.26 11.68 3.37
CA THR A 177 -7.97 12.79 4.29
C THR A 177 -6.72 12.54 5.13
N SER A 178 -6.37 11.28 5.37
CA SER A 178 -5.23 10.85 6.20
C SER A 178 -3.88 10.89 5.50
N THR A 179 -3.85 10.83 4.17
CA THR A 179 -2.63 10.89 3.35
C THR A 179 -1.99 12.26 3.38
N SER A 180 -0.67 12.35 3.20
CA SER A 180 0.07 13.63 3.17
C SER A 180 0.36 14.12 1.75
N VAL A 181 0.45 13.22 0.79
CA VAL A 181 0.78 13.42 -0.62
C VAL A 181 -0.44 13.22 -1.51
N ILE A 182 -1.17 12.12 -1.34
CA ILE A 182 -2.27 11.77 -2.24
C ILE A 182 -3.51 12.61 -1.91
N LYS A 183 -4.12 13.25 -2.91
CA LYS A 183 -5.34 14.06 -2.76
C LYS A 183 -6.59 13.34 -3.26
N GLU A 184 -6.48 12.73 -4.44
CA GLU A 184 -7.59 12.03 -5.09
C GLU A 184 -7.06 10.92 -5.98
N VAL A 185 -7.80 9.83 -6.09
CA VAL A 185 -7.56 8.76 -7.06
C VAL A 185 -8.85 8.53 -7.84
N VAL A 186 -8.75 8.61 -9.16
CA VAL A 186 -9.86 8.45 -10.11
C VAL A 186 -9.53 7.27 -11.02
N GLY A 187 -10.41 6.29 -11.14
CA GLY A 187 -10.31 5.30 -12.22
C GLY A 187 -10.98 5.84 -13.49
N ALA A 188 -10.45 5.47 -14.66
CA ALA A 188 -10.85 6.00 -15.95
C ALA A 188 -11.33 4.91 -16.92
N GLY A 189 -11.61 3.71 -16.40
CA GLY A 189 -12.13 2.56 -17.12
C GLY A 189 -11.04 1.66 -17.71
N THR A 190 -11.50 0.62 -18.41
CA THR A 190 -10.65 -0.36 -19.09
C THR A 190 -10.82 -0.26 -20.61
N PHE A 191 -9.71 -0.20 -21.35
CA PHE A 191 -9.69 -0.17 -22.81
C PHE A 191 -8.49 -0.96 -23.34
N GLU A 192 -8.70 -1.79 -24.38
CA GLU A 192 -7.62 -2.53 -25.06
C GLU A 192 -6.65 -3.29 -24.14
N GLY A 193 -7.18 -3.91 -23.09
CA GLY A 193 -6.40 -4.70 -22.13
C GLY A 193 -5.64 -3.87 -21.09
N GLN A 194 -6.01 -2.59 -20.94
CA GLN A 194 -5.43 -1.67 -19.98
C GLN A 194 -6.51 -1.05 -19.10
N THR A 195 -6.29 -1.01 -17.79
CA THR A 195 -7.14 -0.27 -16.86
C THR A 195 -6.41 0.97 -16.39
N GLN A 196 -7.02 2.13 -16.58
CA GLN A 196 -6.39 3.42 -16.32
C GLN A 196 -6.86 4.02 -14.99
N TYR A 197 -5.91 4.56 -14.24
CA TYR A 197 -6.14 5.39 -13.07
C TYR A 197 -5.35 6.69 -13.14
N VAL A 198 -5.87 7.74 -12.51
CA VAL A 198 -5.21 9.02 -12.36
C VAL A 198 -5.18 9.41 -10.89
N VAL A 199 -3.98 9.68 -10.38
CA VAL A 199 -3.71 10.13 -9.02
C VAL A 199 -3.43 11.62 -9.03
N GLY A 200 -4.23 12.37 -8.30
CA GLY A 200 -4.01 13.76 -7.98
C GLY A 200 -3.19 13.94 -6.71
N LEU A 201 -2.07 14.66 -6.79
CA LEU A 201 -1.20 14.94 -5.64
C LEU A 201 -1.49 16.31 -5.03
N LYS A 202 -1.36 16.44 -3.71
CA LYS A 202 -1.58 17.71 -2.99
C LYS A 202 -0.57 18.78 -3.40
N GLY A 203 0.65 18.40 -3.75
CA GLY A 203 1.74 19.28 -4.19
C GLY A 203 2.29 18.92 -5.57
N ASP A 204 3.51 19.36 -5.83
CA ASP A 204 4.26 19.07 -7.06
C ASP A 204 4.59 17.57 -7.20
N LYS A 205 5.27 17.23 -8.30
CA LYS A 205 5.71 15.86 -8.58
C LYS A 205 6.46 15.29 -7.38
N THR A 206 5.95 14.19 -6.83
CA THR A 206 6.52 13.51 -5.68
C THR A 206 7.25 12.24 -6.13
N PRO A 207 8.45 11.94 -5.61
CA PRO A 207 9.11 10.68 -5.88
C PRO A 207 8.24 9.47 -5.49
N PHE A 208 8.19 8.45 -6.34
CA PHE A 208 7.40 7.25 -6.12
C PHE A 208 8.22 5.97 -6.41
N LYS A 209 7.68 4.83 -5.97
CA LYS A 209 8.17 3.48 -6.30
C LYS A 209 7.00 2.61 -6.71
N VAL A 210 7.21 1.73 -7.68
CA VAL A 210 6.21 0.77 -8.15
C VAL A 210 6.78 -0.63 -8.00
N PHE A 211 6.01 -1.54 -7.44
CA PHE A 211 6.40 -2.94 -7.29
C PHE A 211 5.17 -3.85 -7.22
N SER A 212 5.39 -5.12 -7.48
CA SER A 212 4.34 -6.14 -7.42
C SER A 212 4.55 -7.06 -6.23
N LEU A 213 3.46 -7.44 -5.57
CA LEU A 213 3.42 -8.48 -4.56
C LEU A 213 2.56 -9.64 -5.07
N SER A 214 2.81 -10.83 -4.54
CA SER A 214 2.06 -12.05 -4.85
C SER A 214 1.30 -12.54 -3.62
N ASN A 215 0.27 -13.36 -3.83
CA ASN A 215 -0.57 -13.97 -2.78
C ASN A 215 -1.31 -12.97 -1.85
N PRO A 216 -2.27 -12.16 -2.33
CA PRO A 216 -2.78 -12.05 -3.70
C PRO A 216 -1.89 -11.19 -4.60
N ASN A 217 -2.12 -11.24 -5.92
CA ASN A 217 -1.45 -10.36 -6.87
C ASN A 217 -1.82 -8.91 -6.55
N ARG A 218 -0.81 -8.08 -6.30
CA ARG A 218 -1.00 -6.66 -6.01
C ARG A 218 0.00 -5.84 -6.79
N LEU A 219 -0.44 -4.72 -7.36
CA LEU A 219 0.45 -3.66 -7.80
C LEU A 219 0.44 -2.57 -6.74
N VAL A 220 1.61 -2.21 -6.22
CA VAL A 220 1.78 -1.25 -5.15
C VAL A 220 2.54 -0.04 -5.67
N ILE A 221 2.05 1.15 -5.34
CA ILE A 221 2.71 2.42 -5.62
C ILE A 221 2.88 3.17 -4.30
N ASP A 222 4.13 3.37 -3.90
CA ASP A 222 4.49 4.17 -2.74
C ASP A 222 4.93 5.55 -3.18
N PHE A 223 4.40 6.58 -2.53
CA PHE A 223 4.72 7.98 -2.73
C PHE A 223 5.49 8.48 -1.51
N GLN A 224 6.70 8.98 -1.71
CA GLN A 224 7.53 9.47 -0.61
C GLN A 224 6.82 10.61 0.13
N SER A 225 6.62 10.44 1.44
CA SER A 225 6.13 11.50 2.32
C SER A 225 7.24 12.01 3.24
N LYS A 226 6.97 13.13 3.92
CA LYS A 226 7.87 13.71 4.92
C LYS A 226 7.55 13.22 6.31
#